data_AF-C5T808-F1
#
_entry.id   AF-C5T808-F1
#
_cell.length_a   1.000
_cell.length_b   1.000
_cell.length_c   1.000
_cell.angle_alpha   90.00
_cell.angle_beta   90.00
_cell.angle_gamma   90.00
#
_symmetry.space_group_name_H-M   'P 1'
#
loop_
_entity.id
_entity.type
_entity.pdbx_description
1 polymer ?
#
loop_
_entity_poly.entity_id
_entity_poly.type
_entity_poly.pdbx_seq_one_letter_code
_entity_poly.pdbx_strand_id
1 'polypeptide(L)'
;MSAEHVYRVASAGWLHCHDHRAEDIAPWPRLSHQALVVLDLDDVFTDVWRFEGKGEYAAALIEKRVRTQGLVDGAAHIVIHRLVKLPGGFQAFFSAISLELWQRCTQWADEQADHCLVLMAPGLLCHGVTSANARLLLSQRRLMCFAETEEGMVFGATQALGSGSSAMASAAQVLVTNHSELLARLGPEAVEWGALWSTQVSDAENCLAALSGVLGGAPTVLAAEELTLAGERVQTVMPALAHQAAGRHALNPLAERVAWRAERWVAPITAVTALVGLVLAIAGVLVGQMADQQRTAGQGQRAELVALNERIQAVATVEAPQKLLPVAEFSRVLDEGARHDPVAFMALLKAASGKDVRIQRVHLEAPAGQARVRSFRVDGVMAPGASSAMTRWVSQLSAAGWSLKAVDPASTAPGAFSYELVAAATASGNPKP
;
A
#
# COMPACT_ATOMS: atom_id res chain seq x y z
N MET A 1 15.38 13.94 -5.18
CA MET A 1 15.80 13.47 -3.86
C MET A 1 16.10 14.72 -3.06
N SER A 2 15.44 14.93 -1.92
CA SER A 2 15.80 16.04 -1.02
C SER A 2 17.28 15.88 -0.69
N ALA A 3 18.05 16.97 -0.69
CA ALA A 3 19.36 16.96 -0.06
C ALA A 3 19.13 16.51 1.39
N GLU A 4 19.62 15.33 1.75
CA GLU A 4 19.46 14.81 3.11
C GLU A 4 20.60 15.38 3.95
N HIS A 5 20.23 16.10 5.00
CA HIS A 5 21.18 16.72 5.91
C HIS A 5 21.46 15.75 7.06
N VAL A 6 22.68 15.22 7.10
CA VAL A 6 23.10 14.25 8.11
C VAL A 6 24.27 14.81 8.90
N TYR A 7 24.13 14.88 10.20
CA TYR A 7 25.13 15.39 11.12
C TYR A 7 25.83 14.23 11.81
N ARG A 8 27.16 14.27 11.87
CA ARG A 8 27.96 13.35 12.67
C ARG A 8 28.49 14.09 13.90
N VAL A 9 28.24 13.54 15.08
CA VAL A 9 28.76 14.07 16.35
C VAL A 9 29.77 13.09 16.90
N ALA A 10 31.04 13.49 16.93
CA ALA A 10 32.12 12.70 17.48
C ALA A 10 32.96 13.53 18.45
N SER A 11 33.85 12.88 19.19
CA SER A 11 34.75 13.56 20.13
C SER A 11 35.68 14.58 19.44
N ALA A 12 35.99 14.35 18.16
CA ALA A 12 36.80 15.25 17.34
C ALA A 12 36.05 16.52 16.88
N GLY A 13 34.72 16.51 16.87
CA GLY A 13 33.92 17.62 16.36
C GLY A 13 32.60 17.20 15.74
N TRP A 14 31.90 18.21 15.21
CA TRP A 14 30.62 18.07 14.52
C TRP A 14 30.83 18.25 13.03
N LEU A 15 30.25 17.36 12.24
CA LEU A 15 30.30 17.42 10.79
C LEU A 15 28.89 17.46 10.24
N HIS A 16 28.68 18.27 9.21
CA HIS A 16 27.44 18.31 8.43
C HIS A 16 27.68 17.73 7.05
N CYS A 17 26.98 16.65 6.72
CA CYS A 17 26.97 16.01 5.41
C CYS A 17 25.71 16.44 4.64
N HIS A 18 25.90 17.00 3.45
CA HIS A 18 24.81 17.36 2.53
C HIS A 18 25.38 17.51 1.10
N ASP A 19 24.57 17.31 0.07
CA ASP A 19 24.92 17.60 -1.34
C ASP A 19 26.32 17.10 -1.78
N HIS A 20 26.68 15.86 -1.41
CA HIS A 20 28.00 15.26 -1.69
C HIS A 20 29.20 16.02 -1.07
N ARG A 21 28.95 16.76 0.01
CA ARG A 21 29.94 17.51 0.79
C ARG A 21 29.84 17.16 2.26
N ALA A 22 30.94 17.33 2.96
CA ALA A 22 31.00 17.30 4.41
C ALA A 22 31.78 18.52 4.90
N GLU A 23 31.27 19.18 5.94
CA GLU A 23 31.86 20.39 6.49
C GLU A 23 31.91 20.34 8.01
N ASP A 24 33.02 20.79 8.59
CA ASP A 24 33.12 20.99 10.03
C ASP A 24 32.24 22.16 10.47
N ILE A 25 31.47 21.95 11.53
CA ILE A 25 30.56 22.96 12.06
C ILE A 25 30.76 23.15 13.56
N ALA A 26 30.26 24.28 14.07
CA ALA A 26 30.22 24.52 15.50
C ALA A 26 29.27 23.51 16.19
N PRO A 27 29.61 23.02 17.40
CA PRO A 27 28.72 22.19 18.20
C PRO A 27 27.39 22.89 18.49
N TRP A 28 26.30 22.10 18.55
CA TRP A 28 24.95 22.59 18.88
C TRP A 28 24.42 23.67 17.91
N PRO A 29 24.45 23.43 16.59
CA PRO A 29 23.95 24.38 15.62
C PRO A 29 22.43 24.56 15.77
N ARG A 30 21.91 25.69 15.27
CA ARG A 30 20.47 25.82 14.99
C ARG A 30 20.20 25.31 13.59
N LEU A 31 19.30 24.34 13.48
CA LEU A 31 18.93 23.70 12.23
C LEU A 31 17.81 24.49 11.56
N SER A 32 17.91 24.65 10.25
CA SER A 32 16.91 25.31 9.40
C SER A 32 16.26 24.34 8.41
N HIS A 33 16.46 23.04 8.66
CA HIS A 33 16.07 21.95 7.80
C HIS A 33 15.94 20.68 8.64
N GLN A 34 15.24 19.70 8.08
CA GLN A 34 15.15 18.36 8.66
C GLN A 34 16.50 17.69 8.67
N ALA A 35 16.86 17.08 9.79
CA ALA A 35 18.19 16.54 10.01
C ALA A 35 18.16 15.17 10.68
N LEU A 36 19.12 14.34 10.29
CA LEU A 36 19.47 13.12 11.01
C LEU A 36 20.79 13.35 11.72
N VAL A 37 20.88 13.07 13.01
CA VAL A 37 22.06 13.31 13.82
C VAL A 37 22.57 11.96 14.33
N VAL A 38 23.78 11.58 13.94
CA VAL A 38 24.44 10.34 14.34
C VAL A 38 25.49 10.66 15.40
N LEU A 39 25.22 10.21 16.62
CA LEU A 39 26.15 10.21 17.74
C LEU A 39 27.13 9.05 17.55
N ASP A 40 28.34 9.40 17.14
CA ASP A 40 29.43 8.49 16.82
C ASP A 40 30.61 8.76 17.77
N LEU A 41 30.34 8.39 19.02
CA LEU A 41 31.17 8.70 20.18
C LEU A 41 32.06 7.49 20.52
N ASP A 42 33.33 7.76 20.77
CA ASP A 42 34.35 6.73 21.03
C ASP A 42 34.37 6.26 22.49
N ASP A 43 33.94 7.14 23.40
CA ASP A 43 33.95 6.96 24.86
C ASP A 43 32.67 6.30 25.41
N VAL A 44 31.68 6.04 24.56
CA VAL A 44 30.43 5.41 24.97
C VAL A 44 30.59 3.89 25.07
N PHE A 45 30.47 3.36 26.29
CA PHE A 45 30.46 1.93 26.52
C PHE A 45 29.30 1.26 25.78
N THR A 46 29.60 0.29 24.93
CA THR A 46 28.64 -0.42 24.09
C THR A 46 28.94 -1.91 24.17
N ASP A 47 27.94 -2.74 24.44
CA ASP A 47 28.13 -4.18 24.60
C ASP A 47 26.81 -4.95 24.43
N VAL A 48 26.91 -6.28 24.42
CA VAL A 48 25.80 -7.23 24.42
C VAL A 48 25.78 -8.01 25.73
N TRP A 49 24.77 -7.79 26.56
CA TRP A 49 24.63 -8.51 27.83
C TRP A 49 23.38 -9.36 27.91
N ARG A 50 23.53 -10.52 28.56
CA ARG A 50 22.42 -11.39 28.95
C ARG A 50 21.99 -11.12 30.38
N PHE A 51 20.69 -11.18 30.62
CA PHE A 51 20.08 -11.00 31.93
C PHE A 51 18.78 -11.80 32.05
N GLU A 52 18.41 -12.09 33.30
CA GLU A 52 17.15 -12.73 33.65
C GLU A 52 16.11 -11.67 34.04
N GLY A 53 14.82 -12.00 33.91
CA GLY A 53 13.70 -11.11 34.25
C GLY A 53 12.90 -10.63 33.05
N LYS A 54 12.15 -9.53 33.22
CA LYS A 54 11.32 -8.94 32.16
C LYS A 54 12.12 -7.96 31.31
N GLY A 55 11.90 -7.97 29.99
CA GLY A 55 12.55 -7.05 29.06
C GLY A 55 12.33 -5.56 29.35
N GLU A 56 11.20 -5.19 29.97
CA GLU A 56 10.89 -3.81 30.39
C GLU A 56 11.89 -3.25 31.41
N TYR A 57 12.55 -4.12 32.19
CA TYR A 57 13.56 -3.72 33.19
C TYR A 57 14.99 -3.79 32.67
N ALA A 58 15.19 -4.14 31.38
CA ALA A 58 16.50 -4.33 30.78
C ALA A 58 17.42 -3.11 31.02
N ALA A 59 16.94 -1.91 30.69
CA ALA A 59 17.71 -0.68 30.83
C ALA A 59 18.17 -0.45 32.28
N ALA A 60 17.27 -0.62 33.25
CA ALA A 60 17.58 -0.43 34.67
C ALA A 60 18.56 -1.50 35.22
N LEU A 61 18.41 -2.76 34.81
CA LEU A 61 19.31 -3.85 35.20
C LEU A 61 20.72 -3.65 34.63
N ILE A 62 20.79 -3.25 33.36
CA ILE A 62 22.05 -2.94 32.67
C ILE A 62 22.72 -1.75 33.34
N GLU A 63 21.99 -0.65 33.54
CA GLU A 63 22.50 0.57 34.17
C GLU A 63 23.15 0.26 35.52
N LYS A 64 22.43 -0.46 36.39
CA LYS A 64 22.95 -0.88 37.69
C LYS A 64 24.25 -1.68 37.53
N ARG A 65 24.33 -2.60 36.57
CA ARG A 65 25.51 -3.45 36.37
C ARG A 65 26.70 -2.67 35.80
N VAL A 66 26.49 -1.82 34.78
CA VAL A 66 27.52 -0.94 34.21
C VAL A 66 28.14 -0.07 35.30
N ARG A 67 27.30 0.56 36.13
CA ARG A 67 27.73 1.37 37.27
C ARG A 67 28.49 0.55 38.31
N THR A 68 27.98 -0.63 38.67
CA THR A 68 28.62 -1.52 39.67
C THR A 68 30.00 -1.99 39.21
N GLN A 69 30.18 -2.19 37.90
CA GLN A 69 31.45 -2.62 37.31
C GLN A 69 32.42 -1.47 37.03
N GLY A 70 32.02 -0.22 37.29
CA GLY A 70 32.84 0.96 37.01
C GLY A 70 33.12 1.17 35.52
N LEU A 71 32.20 0.74 34.64
CA LEU A 71 32.35 0.87 33.18
C LEU A 71 31.92 2.24 32.65
N VAL A 72 31.26 3.04 33.48
CA VAL A 72 30.89 4.43 33.19
C VAL A 72 31.16 5.30 34.41
N ASP A 73 31.53 6.54 34.16
CA ASP A 73 31.71 7.54 35.19
C ASP A 73 30.37 8.20 35.54
N GLY A 74 29.80 7.81 36.66
CA GLY A 74 28.58 8.42 37.21
C GLY A 74 27.28 7.86 36.62
N ALA A 75 26.29 8.74 36.42
CA ALA A 75 24.97 8.36 35.94
C ALA A 75 24.96 8.22 34.41
N ALA A 76 24.45 7.10 33.92
CA ALA A 76 24.32 6.84 32.49
C ALA A 76 22.86 6.57 32.10
N HIS A 77 22.51 6.99 30.89
CA HIS A 77 21.29 6.56 30.22
C HIS A 77 21.60 5.34 29.35
N ILE A 78 20.80 4.28 29.46
CA ILE A 78 20.99 3.06 28.68
C ILE A 78 20.10 3.10 27.45
N VAL A 79 20.73 3.21 26.28
CA VAL A 79 20.07 3.09 24.98
C VAL A 79 20.09 1.64 24.55
N ILE A 80 18.92 1.00 24.48
CA ILE A 80 18.79 -0.37 23.95
C ILE A 80 18.60 -0.29 22.44
N HIS A 81 19.59 -0.76 21.68
CA HIS A 81 19.52 -0.81 20.22
C HIS A 81 18.75 -2.04 19.73
N ARG A 82 18.92 -3.16 20.44
CA ARG A 82 18.23 -4.42 20.15
C ARG A 82 18.04 -5.24 21.42
N LEU A 83 16.88 -5.89 21.53
CA LEU A 83 16.52 -6.78 22.61
C LEU A 83 15.99 -8.10 22.01
N VAL A 84 16.63 -9.21 22.34
CA VAL A 84 16.25 -10.55 21.88
C VAL A 84 15.91 -11.42 23.09
N LYS A 85 14.85 -12.22 22.97
CA LYS A 85 14.47 -13.21 23.99
C LYS A 85 15.19 -14.52 23.70
N LEU A 86 15.86 -15.07 24.71
CA LEU A 86 16.56 -16.36 24.63
C LEU A 86 16.03 -17.31 25.72
N PRO A 87 16.30 -18.63 25.63
CA PRO A 87 16.00 -19.54 26.72
C PRO A 87 16.61 -19.03 28.04
N GLY A 88 15.82 -18.93 29.10
CA GLY A 88 16.32 -18.44 30.40
C GLY A 88 16.52 -16.93 30.54
N GLY A 89 16.12 -16.08 29.57
CA GLY A 89 16.14 -14.63 29.78
C GLY A 89 16.10 -13.78 28.51
N PHE A 90 16.79 -12.66 28.56
CA PHE A 90 16.93 -11.73 27.45
C PHE A 90 18.39 -11.39 27.24
N GLN A 91 18.70 -10.98 26.02
CA GLN A 91 19.96 -10.38 25.66
C GLN A 91 19.69 -9.01 25.05
N ALA A 92 20.45 -8.00 25.49
CA ALA A 92 20.33 -6.65 24.97
C ALA A 92 21.66 -6.20 24.38
N PHE A 93 21.62 -5.67 23.17
CA PHE A 93 22.67 -4.85 22.59
C PHE A 93 22.38 -3.39 22.93
N PHE A 94 23.28 -2.74 23.66
CA PHE A 94 23.04 -1.43 24.25
C PHE A 94 24.27 -0.53 24.22
N SER A 95 24.02 0.78 24.40
CA SER A 95 25.06 1.77 24.71
C SER A 95 24.71 2.48 26.02
N ALA A 96 25.72 2.72 26.85
CA ALA A 96 25.62 3.51 28.07
C ALA A 96 26.21 4.90 27.83
N ILE A 97 25.35 5.87 27.52
CA ILE A 97 25.72 7.27 27.29
C ILE A 97 25.63 8.03 28.62
N SER A 98 26.52 9.01 28.84
CA SER A 98 26.42 9.85 30.04
C SER A 98 25.06 10.55 30.10
N LEU A 99 24.48 10.65 31.32
CA LEU A 99 23.16 11.26 31.48
C LEU A 99 23.16 12.72 31.03
N GLU A 100 24.24 13.45 31.28
CA GLU A 100 24.43 14.84 30.85
C GLU A 100 24.38 14.98 29.32
N LEU A 101 25.14 14.13 28.61
CA LEU A 101 25.17 14.20 27.15
C LEU A 101 23.81 13.82 26.55
N TRP A 102 23.16 12.79 27.09
CA TRP A 102 21.81 12.42 26.66
C TRP A 102 20.82 13.57 26.86
N GLN A 103 20.77 14.17 28.05
CA GLN A 103 19.88 15.29 28.36
C GLN A 103 20.12 16.49 27.45
N ARG A 104 21.41 16.80 27.20
CA ARG A 104 21.79 17.89 26.31
C ARG A 104 21.39 17.63 24.87
N CYS A 105 21.59 16.41 24.37
CA CYS A 105 21.16 16.00 23.03
C CYS A 105 19.65 16.06 22.86
N THR A 106 18.87 15.55 23.83
CA THR A 106 17.41 15.60 23.76
C THR A 106 16.90 17.02 23.85
N GLN A 107 17.42 17.83 24.77
CA GLN A 107 17.03 19.23 24.89
C GLN A 107 17.34 20.00 23.61
N TRP A 108 18.54 19.85 23.07
CA TRP A 108 18.92 20.52 21.83
C TRP A 108 18.05 20.08 20.65
N ALA A 109 17.71 18.80 20.54
CA ALA A 109 16.83 18.30 19.48
C ALA A 109 15.41 18.87 19.61
N ASP A 110 14.88 18.96 20.84
CA ASP A 110 13.56 19.53 21.14
C ASP A 110 13.48 21.05 20.85
N GLU A 111 14.61 21.75 20.92
CA GLU A 111 14.71 23.18 20.62
C GLU A 111 14.79 23.49 19.11
N GLN A 112 14.88 22.48 18.24
CA GLN A 112 14.93 22.69 16.80
C GLN A 112 13.54 23.01 16.24
N ALA A 113 13.50 23.90 15.23
CA ALA A 113 12.25 24.26 14.56
C ALA A 113 11.74 23.15 13.62
N ASP A 114 12.66 22.37 13.05
CA ASP A 114 12.38 21.25 12.14
C ASP A 114 12.69 19.90 12.81
N HIS A 115 12.14 18.81 12.26
CA HIS A 115 12.38 17.46 12.75
C HIS A 115 13.88 17.11 12.78
N CYS A 116 14.38 16.85 13.98
CA CYS A 116 15.75 16.47 14.25
C CYS A 116 15.78 15.10 14.93
N LEU A 117 16.06 14.04 14.16
CA LEU A 117 16.17 12.70 14.73
C LEU A 117 17.59 12.37 15.15
N VAL A 118 17.77 12.00 16.42
CA VAL A 118 19.08 11.66 16.99
C VAL A 118 19.22 10.15 17.11
N LEU A 119 20.33 9.61 16.61
CA LEU A 119 20.65 8.19 16.49
C LEU A 119 22.03 7.94 17.10
N MET A 120 22.26 6.73 17.60
CA MET A 120 23.60 6.29 18.01
C MET A 120 24.21 5.41 16.90
N ALA A 121 25.51 5.54 16.63
CA ALA A 121 26.20 4.72 15.63
C ALA A 121 26.00 3.19 15.82
N PRO A 122 25.98 2.63 17.05
CA PRO A 122 25.62 1.23 17.28
C PRO A 122 24.20 0.85 16.81
N GLY A 123 23.26 1.78 16.80
CA GLY A 123 21.93 1.56 16.21
C GLY A 123 21.99 1.36 14.70
N LEU A 124 22.91 2.05 14.00
CA LEU A 124 23.17 1.84 12.57
C LEU A 124 23.85 0.49 12.31
N LEU A 125 24.76 0.10 13.22
CA LEU A 125 25.50 -1.16 13.15
C LEU A 125 24.55 -2.37 13.18
N CYS A 126 23.54 -2.38 14.06
CA CYS A 126 22.60 -3.50 14.13
C CYS A 126 21.38 -3.35 13.22
N HIS A 127 21.17 -2.21 12.55
CA HIS A 127 19.97 -2.00 11.74
C HIS A 127 19.88 -2.97 10.55
N GLY A 128 18.80 -3.73 10.42
CA GLY A 128 18.62 -4.66 9.30
C GLY A 128 19.43 -5.95 9.37
N VAL A 129 20.34 -6.09 10.35
CA VAL A 129 20.99 -7.37 10.66
C VAL A 129 19.93 -8.35 11.19
N THR A 130 19.95 -9.58 10.70
CA THR A 130 19.08 -10.72 11.05
C THR A 130 19.93 -11.86 11.64
N SER A 131 19.29 -12.96 12.07
CA SER A 131 19.96 -14.09 12.74
C SER A 131 20.94 -14.89 11.86
N ALA A 132 21.18 -14.48 10.62
CA ALA A 132 22.03 -15.17 9.66
C ALA A 132 23.06 -14.25 9.00
N ASN A 133 23.26 -13.03 9.51
CA ASN A 133 24.26 -12.12 8.97
C ASN A 133 24.99 -11.34 10.07
N ALA A 134 26.11 -10.74 9.67
CA ALA A 134 26.88 -9.82 10.49
C ALA A 134 27.13 -8.53 9.73
N ARG A 135 27.32 -7.43 10.45
CA ARG A 135 27.76 -6.16 9.90
C ARG A 135 29.00 -5.68 10.62
N LEU A 136 29.98 -5.25 9.83
CA LEU A 136 31.16 -4.55 10.29
C LEU A 136 31.14 -3.11 9.80
N LEU A 137 31.34 -2.17 10.72
CA LEU A 137 31.46 -0.75 10.40
C LEU A 137 32.78 -0.19 10.92
N LEU A 138 33.49 0.54 10.06
CA LEU A 138 34.62 1.38 10.44
C LEU A 138 34.14 2.79 10.74
N SER A 139 34.40 3.27 11.94
CA SER A 139 34.19 4.65 12.33
C SER A 139 35.50 5.24 12.84
N GLN A 140 36.00 6.28 12.14
CA GLN A 140 37.35 6.79 12.25
C GLN A 140 38.38 5.66 12.16
N ARG A 141 38.88 5.22 13.32
CA ARG A 141 39.85 4.15 13.50
C ARG A 141 39.36 3.08 14.49
N ARG A 142 38.05 3.04 14.71
CA ARG A 142 37.32 2.04 15.48
C ARG A 142 36.61 1.10 14.52
N LEU A 143 36.98 -0.17 14.55
CA LEU A 143 36.25 -1.22 13.85
C LEU A 143 35.25 -1.86 14.80
N MET A 144 33.99 -1.92 14.41
CA MET A 144 32.90 -2.53 15.18
C MET A 144 32.29 -3.68 14.38
N CYS A 145 31.97 -4.77 15.05
CA CYS A 145 31.29 -5.94 14.50
C CYS A 145 30.06 -6.23 15.34
N PHE A 146 28.91 -6.38 14.68
CA PHE A 146 27.69 -6.89 15.29
C PHE A 146 27.18 -8.06 14.45
N ALA A 147 26.77 -9.13 15.11
CA ALA A 147 26.12 -10.25 14.48
C ALA A 147 24.94 -10.71 15.32
N GLU A 148 23.94 -11.28 14.66
CA GLU A 148 22.90 -12.04 15.32
C GLU A 148 22.92 -13.46 14.78
N THR A 149 22.80 -14.42 15.69
CA THR A 149 22.76 -15.85 15.41
C THR A 149 21.59 -16.47 16.15
N GLU A 150 21.28 -17.74 15.87
CA GLU A 150 20.28 -18.50 16.64
C GLU A 150 20.64 -18.60 18.13
N GLU A 151 21.93 -18.56 18.46
CA GLU A 151 22.43 -18.62 19.85
C GLU A 151 22.34 -17.27 20.57
N GLY A 152 22.10 -16.18 19.81
CA GLY A 152 22.03 -14.82 20.32
C GLY A 152 22.87 -13.85 19.50
N MET A 153 22.98 -12.64 20.04
CA MET A 153 23.76 -11.53 19.51
C MET A 153 25.21 -11.62 19.97
N VAL A 154 26.13 -11.17 19.11
CA VAL A 154 27.56 -11.01 19.40
C VAL A 154 27.97 -9.61 18.98
N PHE A 155 28.77 -8.96 19.82
CA PHE A 155 29.36 -7.67 19.54
C PHE A 155 30.85 -7.68 19.89
N GLY A 156 31.63 -7.00 19.06
CA GLY A 156 33.01 -6.68 19.37
C GLY A 156 33.40 -5.35 18.73
N ALA A 157 34.30 -4.63 19.39
CA ALA A 157 34.92 -3.45 18.82
C ALA A 157 36.42 -3.45 19.11
N THR A 158 37.20 -2.85 18.22
CA THR A 158 38.63 -2.65 18.42
C THR A 158 39.04 -1.31 17.86
N GLN A 159 39.79 -0.55 18.66
CA GLN A 159 40.34 0.75 18.29
C GLN A 159 41.79 0.58 17.84
N ALA A 160 42.16 1.17 16.71
CA ALA A 160 43.56 1.27 16.33
C ALA A 160 44.28 2.30 17.21
N LEU A 161 45.33 1.85 17.89
CA LEU A 161 46.20 2.70 18.70
C LEU A 161 47.34 3.24 17.82
N GLY A 162 47.28 4.53 17.50
CA GLY A 162 48.24 5.21 16.64
C GLY A 162 47.69 5.54 15.24
N SER A 163 48.42 6.37 14.51
CA SER A 163 47.99 6.97 13.23
C SER A 163 48.48 6.24 11.98
N GLY A 164 49.33 5.23 12.11
CA GLY A 164 49.88 4.48 10.98
C GLY A 164 48.93 3.42 10.41
N SER A 165 49.14 3.03 9.15
CA SER A 165 48.38 1.98 8.47
C SER A 165 48.50 0.62 9.17
N SER A 166 49.68 0.30 9.70
CA SER A 166 49.93 -0.94 10.44
C SER A 166 49.06 -1.07 11.69
N ALA A 167 48.78 0.04 12.39
CA ALA A 167 47.94 0.03 13.58
C ALA A 167 46.49 -0.35 13.24
N MET A 168 45.96 0.12 12.10
CA MET A 168 44.61 -0.25 11.66
C MET A 168 44.56 -1.70 11.20
N ALA A 169 45.57 -2.16 10.45
CA ALA A 169 45.66 -3.57 10.05
C ALA A 169 45.70 -4.50 11.28
N SER A 170 46.48 -4.16 12.31
CA SER A 170 46.52 -4.93 13.56
C SER A 170 45.18 -4.91 14.30
N ALA A 171 44.53 -3.74 14.42
CA ALA A 171 43.21 -3.64 15.05
C ALA A 171 42.14 -4.46 14.32
N ALA A 172 42.14 -4.40 12.98
CA ALA A 172 41.26 -5.20 12.15
C ALA A 172 41.52 -6.70 12.36
N GLN A 173 42.79 -7.12 12.34
CA GLN A 173 43.18 -8.51 12.57
C GLN A 173 42.71 -9.03 13.93
N VAL A 174 42.88 -8.25 15.00
CA VAL A 174 42.42 -8.62 16.34
C VAL A 174 40.90 -8.84 16.35
N LEU A 175 40.12 -7.92 15.79
CA LEU A 175 38.67 -8.05 15.79
C LEU A 175 38.21 -9.29 15.01
N VAL A 176 38.72 -9.49 13.79
CA VAL A 176 38.31 -10.61 12.94
C VAL A 176 38.78 -11.95 13.49
N THR A 177 39.95 -12.02 14.14
CA THR A 177 40.42 -13.23 14.82
C THR A 177 39.55 -13.56 16.03
N ASN A 178 39.16 -12.56 16.83
CA ASN A 178 38.27 -12.79 17.98
C ASN A 178 36.88 -13.32 17.58
N HIS A 179 36.48 -13.11 16.32
CA HIS A 179 35.19 -13.54 15.77
C HIS A 179 35.35 -14.54 14.62
N SER A 180 36.52 -15.18 14.45
CA SER A 180 36.83 -15.92 13.23
C SER A 180 35.92 -17.12 13.00
N GLU A 181 35.59 -17.86 14.06
CA GLU A 181 34.69 -19.01 13.97
C GLU A 181 33.28 -18.60 13.49
N LEU A 182 32.77 -17.49 14.04
CA LEU A 182 31.48 -16.93 13.67
C LEU A 182 31.49 -16.44 12.21
N LEU A 183 32.49 -15.65 11.84
CA LEU A 183 32.60 -15.07 10.51
C LEU A 183 32.80 -16.14 9.43
N ALA A 184 33.64 -17.14 9.70
CA ALA A 184 33.86 -18.26 8.79
C ALA A 184 32.57 -19.09 8.59
N ARG A 185 31.76 -19.27 9.63
CA ARG A 185 30.46 -19.97 9.55
C ARG A 185 29.43 -19.20 8.73
N LEU A 186 29.39 -17.88 8.83
CA LEU A 186 28.48 -17.03 8.05
C LEU A 186 28.87 -16.99 6.57
N GLY A 187 30.17 -16.96 6.29
CA GLY A 187 30.69 -16.81 4.93
C GLY A 187 30.58 -15.38 4.38
N PRO A 188 31.21 -15.10 3.24
CA PRO A 188 31.39 -13.74 2.73
C PRO A 188 30.09 -13.00 2.40
N GLU A 189 29.14 -13.67 1.76
CA GLU A 189 27.87 -13.07 1.30
C GLU A 189 26.98 -12.59 2.46
N ALA A 190 27.10 -13.24 3.63
CA ALA A 190 26.33 -12.94 4.82
C ALA A 190 27.02 -11.93 5.75
N VAL A 191 28.17 -11.38 5.33
CA VAL A 191 28.88 -10.36 6.10
C VAL A 191 28.87 -9.06 5.33
N GLU A 192 28.26 -8.04 5.93
CA GLU A 192 28.19 -6.70 5.39
C GLU A 192 29.34 -5.83 5.91
N TRP A 193 29.93 -5.03 5.02
CA TRP A 193 31.04 -4.13 5.34
C TRP A 193 30.74 -2.71 4.89
N GLY A 194 31.06 -1.71 5.72
CA GLY A 194 31.04 -0.31 5.30
C GLY A 194 31.88 0.61 6.19
N ALA A 195 32.36 1.72 5.63
CA ALA A 195 32.95 2.79 6.42
C ALA A 195 31.83 3.76 6.84
N LEU A 196 31.49 3.80 8.12
CA LEU A 196 30.59 4.82 8.67
C LEU A 196 31.25 6.20 8.53
N TRP A 197 32.53 6.31 8.88
CA TRP A 197 33.31 7.51 8.64
C TRP A 197 34.79 7.14 8.67
N SER A 198 35.59 7.61 7.72
CA SER A 198 37.05 7.59 7.84
C SER A 198 37.64 8.62 6.89
N THR A 199 38.63 9.37 7.37
CA THR A 199 39.41 10.30 6.53
C THR A 199 40.61 9.62 5.89
N GLN A 200 40.91 8.36 6.23
CA GLN A 200 42.04 7.61 5.69
C GLN A 200 41.55 6.46 4.82
N VAL A 201 41.71 6.59 3.50
CA VAL A 201 41.31 5.55 2.53
C VAL A 201 41.97 4.20 2.84
N SER A 202 43.26 4.22 3.23
CA SER A 202 44.01 3.02 3.59
C SER A 202 43.42 2.26 4.77
N ASP A 203 42.70 2.91 5.68
CA ASP A 203 42.10 2.23 6.83
C ASP A 203 40.97 1.29 6.40
N ALA A 204 40.15 1.74 5.45
CA ALA A 204 39.07 0.93 4.90
C ALA A 204 39.62 -0.26 4.11
N GLU A 205 40.68 -0.06 3.32
CA GLU A 205 41.36 -1.13 2.57
C GLU A 205 41.99 -2.18 3.50
N ASN A 206 42.68 -1.75 4.56
CA ASN A 206 43.27 -2.64 5.56
C ASN A 206 42.21 -3.49 6.27
N CYS A 207 41.07 -2.89 6.62
CA CYS A 207 39.96 -3.61 7.23
C CYS A 207 39.35 -4.64 6.28
N LEU A 208 39.10 -4.23 5.02
CA LEU A 208 38.54 -5.10 4.00
C LEU A 208 39.47 -6.29 3.69
N ALA A 209 40.78 -6.06 3.65
CA ALA A 209 41.78 -7.11 3.46
C ALA A 209 41.78 -8.12 4.62
N ALA A 210 41.79 -7.64 5.87
CA ALA A 210 41.75 -8.51 7.06
C ALA A 210 40.46 -9.36 7.11
N LEU A 211 39.32 -8.73 6.78
CA LEU A 211 38.03 -9.40 6.74
C LEU A 211 37.99 -10.47 5.63
N SER A 212 38.46 -10.13 4.43
CA SER A 212 38.49 -11.07 3.30
C SER A 212 39.39 -12.28 3.57
N GLY A 213 40.49 -12.08 4.31
CA GLY A 213 41.38 -13.17 4.73
C GLY A 213 40.71 -14.21 5.63
N VAL A 214 39.80 -13.79 6.52
CA VAL A 214 39.05 -14.70 7.42
C VAL A 214 37.85 -15.33 6.72
N LEU A 215 37.16 -14.58 5.86
CA LEU A 215 35.97 -15.07 5.15
C LEU A 215 36.30 -16.00 3.98
N GLY A 216 37.54 -16.00 3.50
CA GLY A 216 37.94 -16.74 2.28
C GLY A 216 37.39 -16.13 0.99
N GLY A 217 36.89 -14.88 1.04
CA GLY A 217 36.25 -14.17 -0.05
C GLY A 217 35.91 -12.73 0.35
N ALA A 218 35.49 -11.90 -0.62
CA ALA A 218 35.11 -10.52 -0.35
C ALA A 218 33.73 -10.44 0.31
N PRO A 219 33.56 -9.66 1.39
CA PRO A 219 32.25 -9.42 2.02
C PRO A 219 31.34 -8.58 1.12
N THR A 220 30.05 -8.56 1.45
CA THR A 220 29.07 -7.66 0.83
C THR A 220 29.36 -6.21 1.24
N VAL A 221 29.88 -5.40 0.31
CA VAL A 221 30.18 -3.99 0.56
C VAL A 221 28.90 -3.16 0.47
N LEU A 222 28.58 -2.44 1.55
CA LEU A 222 27.47 -1.50 1.60
C LEU A 222 27.73 -0.33 0.65
N ALA A 223 26.66 0.16 0.01
CA ALA A 223 26.73 1.30 -0.89
C ALA A 223 27.16 2.56 -0.12
N ALA A 224 28.39 3.00 -0.35
CA ALA A 224 28.94 4.22 0.22
C ALA A 224 28.64 5.41 -0.70
N GLU A 225 28.29 6.53 -0.10
CA GLU A 225 28.28 7.83 -0.74
C GLU A 225 29.69 8.43 -0.71
N GLU A 226 30.00 9.17 -1.76
CA GLU A 226 31.23 9.93 -1.85
C GLU A 226 30.96 11.39 -1.50
N LEU A 227 31.67 11.87 -0.48
CA LEU A 227 31.61 13.23 0.01
C LEU A 227 32.96 13.93 -0.20
N THR A 228 32.93 15.25 -0.25
CA THR A 228 34.14 16.08 -0.21
C THR A 228 34.25 16.80 1.13
N LEU A 229 35.34 16.58 1.89
CA LEU A 229 35.68 17.29 3.12
C LEU A 229 36.98 18.06 2.92
N ALA A 230 36.96 19.38 3.08
CA ALA A 230 38.15 20.24 2.91
C ALA A 230 38.94 20.00 1.61
N GLY A 231 38.26 19.56 0.54
CA GLY A 231 38.85 19.22 -0.76
C GLY A 231 39.31 17.76 -0.91
N GLU A 232 39.26 16.96 0.15
CA GLU A 232 39.57 15.52 0.12
C GLU A 232 38.30 14.67 -0.05
N ARG A 233 38.45 13.54 -0.74
CA ARG A 233 37.36 12.58 -0.96
C ARG A 233 37.21 11.68 0.26
N VAL A 234 35.99 11.58 0.78
CA VAL A 234 35.61 10.73 1.90
C VAL A 234 34.49 9.81 1.46
N GLN A 235 34.66 8.50 1.66
CA GLN A 235 33.60 7.53 1.41
C GLN A 235 32.90 7.18 2.72
N THR A 236 31.57 7.24 2.72
CA THR A 236 30.76 6.97 3.92
C THR A 236 29.44 6.30 3.58
N VAL A 237 29.05 5.32 4.40
CA VAL A 237 27.71 4.72 4.36
C VAL A 237 26.71 5.42 5.29
N MET A 238 27.17 6.44 6.03
CA MET A 238 26.41 7.06 7.12
C MET A 238 25.09 7.67 6.65
N PRO A 239 25.01 8.47 5.57
CA PRO A 239 23.73 9.08 5.18
C PRO A 239 22.67 8.03 4.86
N ALA A 240 23.03 7.05 4.02
CA ALA A 240 22.15 5.95 3.64
C ALA A 240 21.70 5.09 4.85
N LEU A 241 22.63 4.73 5.74
CA LEU A 241 22.28 3.95 6.94
C LEU A 241 21.45 4.75 7.94
N ALA A 242 21.78 6.02 8.17
CA ALA A 242 21.03 6.90 9.06
C ALA A 242 19.58 7.02 8.58
N HIS A 243 19.39 7.21 7.28
CA HIS A 243 18.07 7.27 6.67
C HIS A 243 17.25 6.00 6.88
N GLN A 244 17.85 4.83 6.67
CA GLN A 244 17.17 3.54 6.86
C GLN A 244 16.83 3.29 8.34
N ALA A 245 17.75 3.65 9.24
CA ALA A 245 17.64 3.38 10.67
C ALA A 245 16.79 4.40 11.45
N ALA A 246 16.63 5.63 10.94
CA ALA A 246 16.02 6.78 11.61
C ALA A 246 14.70 6.42 12.31
N GLY A 247 13.78 5.80 11.58
CA GLY A 247 12.47 5.48 12.13
C GLY A 247 12.46 4.38 13.20
N ARG A 248 13.54 3.60 13.37
CA ARG A 248 13.63 2.48 14.34
C ARG A 248 14.52 2.80 15.53
N HIS A 249 15.68 3.39 15.29
CA HIS A 249 16.75 3.55 16.28
C HIS A 249 16.87 4.97 16.83
N ALA A 250 16.03 5.92 16.37
CA ALA A 250 16.05 7.27 16.90
C ALA A 250 15.69 7.27 18.40
N LEU A 251 16.46 8.05 19.16
CA LEU A 251 16.28 8.29 20.58
C LEU A 251 15.03 9.12 20.88
N ASN A 252 14.53 9.83 19.87
CA ASN A 252 13.35 10.69 19.95
C ASN A 252 12.10 9.92 20.38
N PRO A 253 11.14 10.60 21.03
CA PRO A 253 9.82 10.06 21.31
C PRO A 253 9.14 9.48 20.06
N LEU A 254 8.23 8.52 20.30
CA LEU A 254 7.53 7.83 19.22
C LEU A 254 6.73 8.81 18.33
N ALA A 255 6.17 9.87 18.91
CA ALA A 255 5.42 10.89 18.18
C ALA A 255 6.27 11.58 17.09
N GLU A 256 7.47 12.04 17.42
CA GLU A 256 8.39 12.67 16.47
C GLU A 256 8.86 11.71 15.39
N ARG A 257 9.13 10.45 15.75
CA ARG A 257 9.51 9.41 14.80
C ARG A 257 8.40 9.12 13.79
N VAL A 258 7.15 9.17 14.23
CA VAL A 258 5.97 9.03 13.37
C VAL A 258 5.79 10.28 12.51
N ALA A 259 5.98 11.48 13.08
CA ALA A 259 5.87 12.74 12.35
C ALA A 259 6.92 12.82 11.21
N TRP A 260 8.19 12.51 11.50
CA TRP A 260 9.25 12.41 10.49
C TRP A 260 8.92 11.39 9.39
N ARG A 261 8.38 10.21 9.76
CA ARG A 261 7.91 9.25 8.77
C ARG A 261 6.74 9.79 7.95
N ALA A 262 5.80 10.50 8.57
CA ALA A 262 4.62 11.03 7.90
C ALA A 262 5.01 12.04 6.83
N GLU A 263 5.97 12.93 7.11
CA GLU A 263 6.48 13.91 6.14
C GLU A 263 7.04 13.26 4.87
N ARG A 264 7.68 12.09 5.00
CA ARG A 264 8.12 11.29 3.85
C ARG A 264 6.97 10.84 2.95
N TRP A 265 5.79 10.61 3.52
CA TRP A 265 4.60 10.22 2.78
C TRP A 265 3.79 11.40 2.27
N VAL A 266 4.02 12.63 2.74
CA VAL A 266 3.27 13.81 2.28
C VAL A 266 3.46 14.04 0.79
N ALA A 267 4.69 13.97 0.26
CA ALA A 267 4.95 14.15 -1.17
C ALA A 267 4.27 13.08 -2.07
N PRO A 268 4.39 11.77 -1.81
CA PRO A 268 3.68 10.77 -2.61
C PRO A 268 2.16 10.84 -2.41
N ILE A 269 1.67 11.12 -1.20
CA ILE A 269 0.23 11.28 -0.96
C ILE A 269 -0.31 12.49 -1.72
N THR A 270 0.36 13.64 -1.67
CA THR A 270 -0.05 14.84 -2.42
C THR A 270 -0.02 14.60 -3.93
N ALA A 271 0.97 13.87 -4.45
CA ALA A 271 1.00 13.47 -5.86
C ALA A 271 -0.20 12.57 -6.22
N VAL A 272 -0.53 11.60 -5.38
CA VAL A 272 -1.72 10.74 -5.56
C VAL A 272 -3.00 11.56 -5.47
N THR A 273 -3.12 12.46 -4.50
CA THR A 273 -4.30 13.34 -4.35
C THR A 273 -4.46 14.27 -5.53
N ALA A 274 -3.37 14.85 -6.05
CA ALA A 274 -3.39 15.68 -7.25
C ALA A 274 -3.83 14.86 -8.48
N LEU A 275 -3.37 13.62 -8.61
CA LEU A 275 -3.77 12.71 -9.68
C LEU A 275 -5.26 12.35 -9.59
N VAL A 276 -5.78 12.06 -8.39
CA VAL A 276 -7.22 11.85 -8.15
C VAL A 276 -8.01 13.11 -8.51
N GLY A 277 -7.53 14.29 -8.11
CA GLY A 277 -8.15 15.57 -8.48
C GLY A 277 -8.21 15.79 -9.99
N LEU A 278 -7.14 15.45 -10.71
CA LEU A 278 -7.11 15.54 -12.17
C LEU A 278 -8.10 14.57 -12.83
N VAL A 279 -8.17 13.33 -12.34
CA VAL A 279 -9.14 12.33 -12.83
C VAL A 279 -10.58 12.80 -12.60
N LEU A 280 -10.87 13.36 -11.41
CA LEU A 280 -12.19 13.91 -11.10
C LEU A 280 -12.52 15.13 -11.98
N ALA A 281 -11.55 16.00 -12.28
CA ALA A 281 -11.75 17.13 -13.18
C ALA A 281 -12.06 16.67 -14.61
N ILE A 282 -11.32 15.68 -15.14
CA ILE A 282 -11.57 15.09 -16.46
C ILE A 282 -12.96 14.44 -16.51
N ALA A 283 -13.32 13.66 -15.48
CA ALA A 283 -14.64 13.05 -15.37
C ALA A 283 -15.75 14.11 -15.32
N GLY A 284 -15.55 15.21 -14.60
CA GLY A 284 -16.48 16.35 -14.56
C GLY A 284 -16.70 16.99 -15.94
N VAL A 285 -15.64 17.17 -16.73
CA VAL A 285 -15.75 17.68 -18.11
C VAL A 285 -16.51 16.70 -19.00
N LEU A 286 -16.21 15.40 -18.93
CA LEU A 286 -16.90 14.38 -19.73
C LEU A 286 -18.39 14.29 -19.38
N VAL A 287 -18.74 14.33 -18.10
CA VAL A 287 -20.14 14.36 -17.65
C VAL A 287 -20.83 15.65 -18.08
N GLY A 288 -20.13 16.79 -18.04
CA GLY A 288 -20.64 18.07 -18.56
C GLY A 288 -20.95 18.01 -20.06
N GLN A 289 -20.04 17.44 -20.85
CA GLN A 289 -20.24 17.26 -22.29
C GLN A 289 -21.42 16.32 -22.59
N MET A 290 -21.56 15.22 -21.85
CA MET A 290 -22.72 14.33 -21.99
C MET A 290 -24.04 15.03 -21.62
N ALA A 291 -24.04 15.86 -20.57
CA ALA A 291 -25.21 16.62 -20.17
C ALA A 291 -25.61 17.66 -21.23
N ASP A 292 -24.63 18.33 -21.85
CA ASP A 292 -24.90 19.28 -22.93
C ASP A 292 -25.33 18.59 -24.23
N GLN A 293 -24.80 17.40 -24.53
CA GLN A 293 -25.32 16.54 -25.61
C GLN A 293 -26.78 16.12 -25.37
N GLN A 294 -27.15 15.79 -24.14
CA GLN A 294 -28.54 15.45 -23.81
C GLN A 294 -29.47 16.66 -23.88
N ARG A 295 -29.00 17.86 -23.46
CA ARG A 295 -29.78 19.10 -23.57
C ARG A 295 -30.01 19.49 -25.02
N THR A 296 -28.98 19.40 -25.86
CA THR A 296 -29.09 19.68 -27.31
C THR A 296 -29.97 18.66 -28.02
N ALA A 297 -29.85 17.37 -27.71
CA ALA A 297 -30.75 16.33 -28.20
C ALA A 297 -32.21 16.56 -27.76
N GLY A 298 -32.44 16.94 -26.50
CA GLY A 298 -33.78 17.28 -25.99
C GLY A 298 -34.37 18.55 -26.61
N GLN A 299 -33.53 19.53 -26.95
CA GLN A 299 -33.96 20.71 -27.72
C GLN A 299 -34.32 20.33 -29.17
N GLY A 300 -33.56 19.42 -29.80
CA GLY A 300 -33.89 18.86 -31.11
C GLY A 300 -35.25 18.16 -31.13
N GLN A 301 -35.53 17.32 -30.13
CA GLN A 301 -36.83 16.66 -29.99
C GLN A 301 -37.98 17.65 -29.77
N ARG A 302 -37.76 18.75 -29.02
CA ARG A 302 -38.77 19.81 -28.88
C ARG A 302 -39.01 20.55 -30.19
N ALA A 303 -37.97 20.81 -30.97
CA ALA A 303 -38.11 21.41 -32.30
C ALA A 303 -38.87 20.49 -33.27
N GLU A 304 -38.62 19.17 -33.21
CA GLU A 304 -39.37 18.18 -33.99
C GLU A 304 -40.84 18.11 -33.56
N LEU A 305 -41.14 18.17 -32.26
CA LEU A 305 -42.52 18.20 -31.76
C LEU A 305 -43.27 19.46 -32.18
N VAL A 306 -42.61 20.63 -32.22
CA VAL A 306 -43.19 21.87 -32.75
C VAL A 306 -43.46 21.72 -34.24
N ALA A 307 -42.51 21.18 -35.02
CA ALA A 307 -42.68 20.95 -36.45
C ALA A 307 -43.77 19.89 -36.76
N LEU A 308 -43.91 18.86 -35.93
CA LEU A 308 -45.01 17.88 -36.00
C LEU A 308 -46.34 18.54 -35.68
N ASN A 309 -46.41 19.41 -34.67
CA ASN A 309 -47.63 20.12 -34.31
C ASN A 309 -48.05 21.13 -35.41
N GLU A 310 -47.09 21.82 -36.03
CA GLU A 310 -47.33 22.67 -37.20
C GLU A 310 -47.82 21.85 -38.40
N ARG A 311 -47.25 20.65 -38.65
CA ARG A 311 -47.75 19.73 -39.67
C ARG A 311 -49.15 19.20 -39.36
N ILE A 312 -49.47 18.93 -38.09
CA ILE A 312 -50.81 18.50 -37.66
C ILE A 312 -51.82 19.64 -37.84
N GLN A 313 -51.46 20.89 -37.55
CA GLN A 313 -52.31 22.06 -37.82
C GLN A 313 -52.47 22.36 -39.32
N ALA A 314 -51.43 22.14 -40.12
CA ALA A 314 -51.49 22.24 -41.57
C ALA A 314 -52.36 21.13 -42.20
N VAL A 315 -52.42 19.94 -41.59
CA VAL A 315 -53.34 18.87 -42.00
C VAL A 315 -54.77 19.11 -41.49
N ALA A 316 -54.94 19.76 -40.34
CA ALA A 316 -56.26 20.15 -39.81
C ALA A 316 -56.96 21.26 -40.62
N THR A 317 -56.23 21.95 -41.50
CA THR A 317 -56.77 22.98 -42.41
C THR A 317 -57.05 22.47 -43.83
N VAL A 318 -56.79 21.19 -44.11
CA VAL A 318 -57.18 20.53 -45.36
C VAL A 318 -58.51 19.81 -45.15
N GLU A 319 -59.53 20.20 -45.90
CA GLU A 319 -60.84 19.51 -45.94
C GLU A 319 -60.64 17.99 -46.12
N ALA A 320 -61.32 17.24 -45.26
CA ALA A 320 -61.22 15.79 -45.18
C ALA A 320 -61.51 15.11 -46.53
N PRO A 321 -60.62 14.25 -47.06
CA PRO A 321 -60.96 13.42 -48.22
C PRO A 321 -61.96 12.33 -47.79
N GLN A 322 -63.16 12.37 -48.37
CA GLN A 322 -64.25 11.40 -48.17
C GLN A 322 -63.96 10.01 -48.78
N LYS A 323 -62.86 9.35 -48.41
CA LYS A 323 -62.69 7.91 -48.64
C LYS A 323 -62.10 7.26 -47.39
N LEU A 324 -62.99 6.99 -46.44
CA LEU A 324 -62.68 6.13 -45.30
C LEU A 324 -62.36 4.73 -45.79
N LEU A 325 -61.15 4.27 -45.49
CA LEU A 325 -60.79 2.86 -45.44
C LEU A 325 -61.76 2.12 -44.49
N PRO A 326 -62.09 0.85 -44.74
CA PRO A 326 -63.16 0.16 -44.02
C PRO A 326 -62.89 0.07 -42.51
N VAL A 327 -63.86 0.52 -41.72
CA VAL A 327 -63.89 0.55 -40.24
C VAL A 327 -63.54 -0.79 -39.57
N ALA A 328 -63.56 -1.90 -40.31
CA ALA A 328 -63.17 -3.23 -39.85
C ALA A 328 -61.65 -3.40 -39.61
N GLU A 329 -60.78 -2.65 -40.28
CA GLU A 329 -59.33 -2.75 -40.03
C GLU A 329 -58.87 -1.90 -38.84
N PHE A 330 -59.53 -0.76 -38.58
CA PHE A 330 -59.17 0.13 -37.47
C PHE A 330 -59.62 -0.41 -36.11
N SER A 331 -60.79 -1.05 -36.03
CA SER A 331 -61.22 -1.75 -34.82
C SER A 331 -60.31 -2.93 -34.49
N ARG A 332 -59.80 -3.64 -35.51
CA ARG A 332 -58.87 -4.77 -35.33
C ARG A 332 -57.51 -4.33 -34.79
N VAL A 333 -56.99 -3.20 -35.26
CA VAL A 333 -55.69 -2.67 -34.81
C VAL A 333 -55.77 -2.09 -33.40
N LEU A 334 -56.91 -1.52 -33.00
CA LEU A 334 -57.15 -1.07 -31.62
C LEU A 334 -57.34 -2.25 -30.65
N ASP A 335 -58.06 -3.30 -31.05
CA ASP A 335 -58.30 -4.49 -30.22
C ASP A 335 -57.04 -5.37 -30.07
N GLU A 336 -56.20 -5.45 -31.12
CA GLU A 336 -54.87 -6.07 -31.04
C GLU A 336 -53.90 -5.27 -30.14
N GLY A 337 -54.00 -3.94 -30.11
CA GLY A 337 -53.18 -3.07 -29.27
C GLY A 337 -53.51 -3.17 -27.77
N ALA A 338 -54.79 -3.30 -27.42
CA ALA A 338 -55.25 -3.43 -26.03
C ALA A 338 -54.88 -4.79 -25.40
N ARG A 339 -54.88 -5.88 -26.18
CA ARG A 339 -54.55 -7.23 -25.69
C ARG A 339 -53.06 -7.46 -25.39
N HIS A 340 -52.19 -6.60 -25.90
CA HIS A 340 -50.74 -6.64 -25.65
C HIS A 340 -50.28 -5.53 -24.69
N ASP A 341 -51.18 -4.99 -23.86
CA ASP A 341 -50.82 -4.10 -22.76
C ASP A 341 -49.95 -4.87 -21.74
N PRO A 342 -48.66 -4.49 -21.57
CA PRO A 342 -47.77 -5.15 -20.64
C PRO A 342 -48.25 -5.10 -19.19
N VAL A 343 -48.98 -4.05 -18.80
CA VAL A 343 -49.44 -3.87 -17.42
C VAL A 343 -50.56 -4.86 -17.10
N ALA A 344 -51.55 -4.98 -17.98
CA ALA A 344 -52.63 -5.95 -17.86
C ALA A 344 -52.11 -7.40 -17.90
N PHE A 345 -51.16 -7.70 -18.80
CA PHE A 345 -50.57 -9.04 -18.89
C PHE A 345 -49.75 -9.41 -17.66
N MET A 346 -48.97 -8.48 -17.09
CA MET A 346 -48.23 -8.71 -15.85
C MET A 346 -49.15 -8.96 -14.65
N ALA A 347 -50.31 -8.28 -14.59
CA ALA A 347 -51.31 -8.54 -13.57
C ALA A 347 -51.91 -9.95 -13.69
N LEU A 348 -52.20 -10.39 -14.92
CA LEU A 348 -52.67 -11.76 -15.21
C LEU A 348 -51.64 -12.82 -14.83
N LEU A 349 -50.37 -12.63 -15.21
CA LEU A 349 -49.28 -13.57 -14.86
C LEU A 349 -49.12 -13.69 -13.35
N LYS A 350 -49.16 -12.56 -12.63
CA LYS A 350 -49.06 -12.57 -11.16
C LYS A 350 -50.22 -13.32 -10.52
N ALA A 351 -51.43 -13.20 -11.05
CA ALA A 351 -52.60 -13.95 -10.57
C ALA A 351 -52.48 -15.45 -10.84
N ALA A 352 -51.92 -15.84 -12.00
CA ALA A 352 -51.80 -17.25 -12.39
C ALA A 352 -50.65 -17.99 -11.67
N SER A 353 -49.52 -17.32 -11.40
CA SER A 353 -48.29 -17.99 -10.92
C SER A 353 -48.34 -18.53 -9.47
N GLY A 354 -49.29 -18.08 -8.65
CA GLY A 354 -49.44 -18.63 -7.28
C GLY A 354 -48.14 -18.56 -6.44
N LYS A 355 -47.98 -19.48 -5.47
CA LYS A 355 -46.79 -19.56 -4.60
C LYS A 355 -45.69 -20.49 -5.15
N ASP A 356 -46.04 -21.38 -6.07
CA ASP A 356 -45.17 -22.47 -6.53
C ASP A 356 -44.45 -22.16 -7.86
N VAL A 357 -44.82 -21.07 -8.54
CA VAL A 357 -44.22 -20.62 -9.80
C VAL A 357 -43.61 -19.23 -9.61
N ARG A 358 -42.30 -19.10 -9.82
CA ARG A 358 -41.60 -17.81 -9.77
C ARG A 358 -41.22 -17.35 -11.18
N ILE A 359 -41.87 -16.30 -11.66
CA ILE A 359 -41.52 -15.65 -12.93
C ILE A 359 -40.24 -14.83 -12.74
N GLN A 360 -39.26 -15.05 -13.61
CA GLN A 360 -37.97 -14.34 -13.57
C GLN A 360 -37.93 -13.19 -14.57
N ARG A 361 -38.55 -13.38 -15.74
CA ARG A 361 -38.41 -12.46 -16.86
C ARG A 361 -39.61 -12.60 -17.80
N VAL A 362 -40.06 -11.47 -18.31
CA VAL A 362 -41.12 -11.37 -19.32
C VAL A 362 -40.63 -10.43 -20.41
N HIS A 363 -40.63 -10.89 -21.66
CA HIS A 363 -40.27 -10.10 -22.83
C HIS A 363 -41.42 -10.06 -23.80
N LEU A 364 -41.66 -8.88 -24.41
CA LEU A 364 -42.53 -8.76 -25.56
C LEU A 364 -41.67 -8.91 -26.81
N GLU A 365 -41.78 -10.06 -27.47
CA GLU A 365 -41.05 -10.36 -28.69
C GLU A 365 -41.93 -10.03 -29.91
N ALA A 366 -41.31 -9.39 -30.91
CA ALA A 366 -41.87 -9.24 -32.25
C ALA A 366 -40.85 -9.83 -33.22
N PRO A 367 -41.15 -10.94 -33.91
CA PRO A 367 -40.20 -11.57 -34.81
C PRO A 367 -39.82 -10.61 -35.94
N ALA A 368 -38.52 -10.57 -36.26
CA ALA A 368 -37.96 -9.68 -37.27
C ALA A 368 -38.66 -9.92 -38.63
N GLY A 369 -39.30 -8.88 -39.16
CA GLY A 369 -40.00 -8.91 -40.45
C GLY A 369 -41.53 -9.13 -40.39
N GLN A 370 -42.12 -9.32 -39.20
CA GLN A 370 -43.59 -9.42 -39.04
C GLN A 370 -44.09 -8.58 -37.86
N ALA A 371 -44.25 -7.27 -38.07
CA ALA A 371 -44.70 -6.31 -37.05
C ALA A 371 -46.13 -6.57 -36.48
N ARG A 372 -46.88 -7.52 -37.05
CA ARG A 372 -48.27 -7.82 -36.70
C ARG A 372 -48.47 -9.01 -35.75
N VAL A 373 -47.43 -9.80 -35.45
CA VAL A 373 -47.54 -10.91 -34.49
C VAL A 373 -46.67 -10.58 -33.30
N ARG A 374 -47.29 -10.23 -32.17
CA ARG A 374 -46.60 -9.98 -30.91
C ARG A 374 -46.78 -11.19 -30.01
N SER A 375 -45.71 -11.67 -29.39
CA SER A 375 -45.78 -12.76 -28.42
C SER A 375 -45.08 -12.35 -27.12
N PHE A 376 -45.57 -12.86 -26.00
CA PHE A 376 -44.89 -12.71 -24.72
C PHE A 376 -44.05 -13.94 -24.46
N ARG A 377 -42.74 -13.76 -24.26
CA ARG A 377 -41.88 -14.81 -23.73
C ARG A 377 -41.82 -14.69 -22.22
N VAL A 378 -42.15 -15.76 -21.53
CA VAL A 378 -42.15 -15.82 -20.06
C VAL A 378 -41.20 -16.91 -19.60
N ASP A 379 -40.19 -16.50 -18.84
CA ASP A 379 -39.20 -17.38 -18.25
C ASP A 379 -39.44 -17.46 -16.73
N GLY A 380 -39.44 -18.67 -16.18
CA GLY A 380 -39.71 -18.91 -14.77
C GLY A 380 -39.03 -20.15 -14.23
N VAL A 381 -39.10 -20.31 -12.91
CA VAL A 381 -38.64 -21.51 -12.19
C VAL A 381 -39.74 -21.99 -11.27
N MET A 382 -39.96 -23.31 -11.25
CA MET A 382 -40.90 -23.96 -10.35
C MET A 382 -40.23 -24.45 -9.07
N ALA A 383 -41.02 -24.50 -7.99
CA ALA A 383 -40.60 -25.14 -6.76
C ALA A 383 -40.37 -26.66 -6.95
N PRO A 384 -39.41 -27.27 -6.22
CA PRO A 384 -39.14 -28.71 -6.32
C PRO A 384 -40.39 -29.55 -6.00
N GLY A 385 -40.74 -30.51 -6.87
CA GLY A 385 -41.89 -31.41 -6.68
C GLY A 385 -43.26 -30.84 -7.08
N ALA A 386 -43.34 -29.61 -7.60
CA ALA A 386 -44.59 -28.92 -7.95
C ALA A 386 -45.02 -29.13 -9.42
N SER A 387 -44.88 -30.34 -9.97
CA SER A 387 -45.21 -30.63 -11.38
C SER A 387 -46.68 -30.40 -11.74
N SER A 388 -47.61 -30.57 -10.78
CA SER A 388 -49.04 -30.25 -10.96
C SER A 388 -49.34 -28.75 -11.00
N ALA A 389 -48.43 -27.90 -10.49
CA ALA A 389 -48.56 -26.45 -10.54
C ALA A 389 -48.36 -25.93 -11.96
N MET A 390 -47.48 -26.55 -12.77
CA MET A 390 -47.31 -26.21 -14.19
C MET A 390 -48.61 -26.39 -14.95
N THR A 391 -49.24 -27.56 -14.83
CA THR A 391 -50.48 -27.88 -15.55
C THR A 391 -51.60 -26.91 -15.17
N ARG A 392 -51.67 -26.50 -13.90
CA ARG A 392 -52.62 -25.49 -13.43
C ARG A 392 -52.33 -24.11 -14.02
N TRP A 393 -51.06 -23.69 -14.02
CA TRP A 393 -50.62 -22.40 -14.56
C TRP A 393 -50.90 -22.28 -16.06
N VAL A 394 -50.55 -23.32 -16.84
CA VAL A 394 -50.85 -23.40 -18.27
C VAL A 394 -52.36 -23.35 -18.51
N SER A 395 -53.15 -24.13 -17.76
CA SER A 395 -54.61 -24.15 -17.89
C SER A 395 -55.25 -22.79 -17.60
N GLN A 396 -54.78 -22.07 -16.58
CA GLN A 396 -55.27 -20.73 -16.25
C GLN A 396 -54.97 -19.69 -17.33
N LEU A 397 -53.78 -19.75 -17.94
CA LEU A 397 -53.41 -18.84 -19.02
C LEU A 397 -54.14 -19.18 -20.33
N SER A 398 -54.37 -20.46 -20.61
CA SER A 398 -55.23 -20.88 -21.72
C SER A 398 -56.69 -20.47 -21.54
N ALA A 399 -57.24 -20.57 -20.32
CA ALA A 399 -58.58 -20.06 -20.01
C ALA A 399 -58.67 -18.52 -20.16
N ALA A 400 -57.57 -17.81 -19.94
CA ALA A 400 -57.46 -16.37 -20.16
C ALA A 400 -57.21 -15.98 -21.63
N GLY A 401 -57.27 -16.93 -22.56
CA GLY A 401 -57.19 -16.69 -23.99
C GLY A 401 -55.77 -16.69 -24.58
N TRP A 402 -54.78 -17.26 -23.89
CA TRP A 402 -53.41 -17.39 -24.39
C TRP A 402 -53.10 -18.81 -24.87
N SER A 403 -52.49 -18.92 -26.04
CA SER A 403 -51.89 -20.17 -26.52
C SER A 403 -50.42 -20.20 -26.08
N LEU A 404 -50.04 -21.25 -25.35
CA LEU A 404 -48.70 -21.42 -24.80
C LEU A 404 -47.92 -22.46 -25.61
N LYS A 405 -46.72 -22.09 -26.07
CA LYS A 405 -45.77 -23.00 -26.72
C LYS A 405 -44.51 -23.09 -25.86
N ALA A 406 -44.15 -24.32 -25.46
CA ALA A 406 -42.91 -24.54 -24.71
C ALA A 406 -41.70 -24.24 -25.61
N VAL A 407 -40.72 -23.52 -25.06
CA VAL A 407 -39.46 -23.17 -25.73
C VAL A 407 -38.31 -23.57 -24.79
N ASP A 408 -37.12 -23.75 -25.35
CA ASP A 408 -35.94 -24.08 -24.56
C ASP A 408 -35.72 -23.05 -23.45
N PRO A 409 -35.55 -23.50 -22.19
CA PRO A 409 -35.43 -22.61 -21.05
C PRO A 409 -34.16 -21.78 -21.14
N ALA A 410 -34.28 -20.47 -20.91
CA ALA A 410 -33.13 -19.56 -20.91
C ALA A 410 -32.19 -19.77 -19.71
N SER A 411 -32.60 -20.58 -18.73
CA SER A 411 -31.85 -20.88 -17.51
C SER A 411 -31.66 -22.39 -17.34
N THR A 412 -30.50 -22.80 -16.86
CA THR A 412 -30.14 -24.21 -16.59
C THR A 412 -30.52 -24.66 -15.17
N ALA A 413 -31.24 -23.82 -14.41
CA ALA A 413 -31.64 -24.15 -13.05
C ALA A 413 -32.63 -25.33 -13.01
N PRO A 414 -32.56 -26.22 -11.99
CA PRO A 414 -33.55 -27.29 -11.83
C PRO A 414 -34.97 -26.73 -11.70
N GLY A 415 -35.87 -27.16 -12.58
CA GLY A 415 -37.26 -26.67 -12.62
C GLY A 415 -37.46 -25.37 -13.42
N ALA A 416 -36.47 -24.93 -14.21
CA ALA A 416 -36.62 -23.81 -15.14
C ALA A 416 -37.53 -24.17 -16.32
N PHE A 417 -38.28 -23.18 -16.79
CA PHE A 417 -39.13 -23.30 -17.96
C PHE A 417 -39.19 -21.97 -18.73
N SER A 418 -39.48 -22.06 -20.02
CA SER A 418 -39.79 -20.93 -20.89
C SER A 418 -41.00 -21.25 -21.76
N TYR A 419 -41.96 -20.32 -21.82
CA TYR A 419 -43.10 -20.39 -22.73
C TYR A 419 -43.18 -19.14 -23.58
N GLU A 420 -43.52 -19.33 -24.84
CA GLU A 420 -43.99 -18.29 -25.73
C GLU A 420 -45.52 -18.27 -25.69
N LEU A 421 -46.11 -17.10 -25.43
CA LEU A 421 -47.55 -16.89 -25.32
C LEU A 421 -48.03 -16.01 -26.46
N VAL A 422 -48.94 -16.55 -27.25
CA VAL A 422 -49.62 -15.86 -28.34
C VAL A 422 -51.10 -15.75 -28.01
N ALA A 423 -51.70 -14.58 -28.21
CA ALA A 423 -53.14 -14.43 -28.03
C ALA A 423 -53.89 -15.38 -28.97
N ALA A 424 -54.76 -16.24 -28.42
CA ALA A 424 -55.54 -17.17 -29.22
C ALA A 424 -56.50 -16.37 -30.12
N ALA A 425 -56.49 -16.64 -31.42
CA ALA A 425 -57.47 -16.06 -32.34
C ALA A 425 -58.88 -16.49 -31.88
N THR A 426 -59.73 -15.52 -31.55
CA THR A 426 -61.13 -15.80 -31.24
C THR A 426 -61.76 -16.51 -32.44
N ALA A 427 -62.22 -17.75 -32.25
CA ALA A 427 -62.95 -18.48 -33.27
C ALA A 427 -64.13 -17.62 -33.74
N SER A 428 -64.10 -17.22 -35.01
CA SER A 428 -65.17 -16.47 -35.66
C SER A 428 -66.38 -17.38 -35.84
N GLY A 429 -67.20 -17.51 -34.80
CA GLY A 429 -68.51 -18.13 -34.87
C GLY A 429 -69.50 -17.17 -35.52
N ASN A 430 -69.65 -17.25 -36.84
CA ASN A 430 -70.83 -16.73 -37.53
C ASN A 430 -71.70 -17.94 -37.91
N PRO A 431 -72.86 -18.17 -37.27
CA PRO A 431 -73.86 -19.05 -37.85
C PRO A 431 -74.52 -18.30 -39.00
N LYS A 432 -74.66 -18.95 -40.16
CA LYS A 432 -75.45 -18.50 -41.29
C LYS A 432 -76.20 -19.71 -41.86
N PRO A 433 -77.37 -19.48 -42.45
CA PRO A 433 -78.62 -19.01 -41.86
C PRO A 433 -79.41 -20.12 -41.15
#